data_AF-A0A9K3Q3Z5-F1
#
_entry.id   AF-A0A9K3Q3Z5-F1
#
_cell.length_a   1.000
_cell.length_b   1.000
_cell.length_c   1.000
_cell.angle_alpha   90.00
_cell.angle_beta   90.00
_cell.angle_gamma   90.00
#
_symmetry.space_group_name_H-M   'P 1'
#
loop_
_entity.id
_entity.type
_entity.pdbx_description
1 polymer ?
#
loop_
_entity_poly.entity_id
_entity_poly.type
_entity_poly.pdbx_seq_one_letter_code
_entity_poly.pdbx_strand_id
1 'polypeptide(L)'
;MAPEDQGSAPQLKALAFGMTWAVFVASAMMMSSFQVHGYSEDSGISSSSPKSRSIEGNGGRLGSSRVLTLTSASYDAHLSLTKDDPSKSTSIQRRSLDEIRFNKCPPADPSFHTESKDYVPGVHKGIYPLLPVDYPLPAAKAAVLKTQTLGDSVIVPGDHQLFGALPDEWLSRVKPPTYPQADPNAPFWRELRSVIRSQKKRRSSDPPSDLSRWPDTWSSFDLEDIAAAVDAEYPASLQQSLIMQTFADGGFQMDKSIVEFRSVRDFIGNQVRIAALNTWAFDVVAPISFMLKWHTGVPRPEEMAWLIGSGQYGIDDGVPQDIVDDLVAMNLTKAEDFTAYKQGSPTHPSWPAMHSSGSSCSFWLPAVAKMTPEQYCEALRVDFAVAFARTVAGVHYPMDNYAGLNLGSKIMIEKLPGHLAEYYGYNETAVRSRLEALEFDWETFDPRTCTIGGVPVGDRLLQ
;
A
#
# COMPACT_ATOMS: atom_id res chain seq x y z
N MET A 1 61.16 -5.96 -44.94
CA MET A 1 61.72 -4.61 -45.00
C MET A 1 60.58 -3.65 -44.68
N ALA A 2 60.83 -2.80 -43.70
CA ALA A 2 59.90 -1.95 -42.93
C ALA A 2 59.56 -0.63 -43.68
N PRO A 3 58.91 0.39 -43.06
CA PRO A 3 57.62 0.43 -42.35
C PRO A 3 56.80 1.74 -42.65
N GLU A 4 55.78 2.00 -41.80
CA GLU A 4 55.09 3.27 -41.51
C GLU A 4 53.91 3.69 -42.41
N ASP A 5 52.70 3.70 -41.83
CA ASP A 5 52.11 5.00 -41.46
C ASP A 5 51.11 4.87 -40.29
N GLN A 6 51.14 5.88 -39.42
CA GLN A 6 50.39 6.05 -38.19
C GLN A 6 49.05 6.77 -38.46
N GLY A 7 48.02 6.48 -37.65
CA GLY A 7 46.74 7.17 -37.76
C GLY A 7 45.84 6.94 -36.55
N SER A 8 46.23 7.52 -35.41
CA SER A 8 45.48 7.54 -34.16
C SER A 8 44.49 8.71 -34.08
N ALA A 9 43.36 8.45 -33.36
CA ALA A 9 42.51 9.36 -32.56
C ALA A 9 41.10 9.74 -33.12
N PRO A 10 40.11 10.12 -32.28
CA PRO A 10 39.95 9.89 -30.83
C PRO A 10 38.56 9.36 -30.39
N GLN A 11 38.56 8.84 -29.16
CA GLN A 11 37.40 8.60 -28.31
C GLN A 11 36.60 9.90 -28.07
N LEU A 12 35.35 9.93 -28.52
CA LEU A 12 34.38 10.99 -28.23
C LEU A 12 32.97 10.38 -28.16
N LYS A 13 32.74 9.48 -27.19
CA LYS A 13 31.40 8.91 -26.94
C LYS A 13 30.97 8.81 -25.47
N ALA A 14 31.78 9.26 -24.51
CA ALA A 14 31.44 9.13 -23.08
C ALA A 14 30.84 10.39 -22.42
N LEU A 15 30.87 11.57 -23.05
CA LEU A 15 30.47 12.83 -22.40
C LEU A 15 29.03 13.28 -22.67
N ALA A 16 28.34 12.71 -23.67
CA ALA A 16 26.97 13.10 -24.01
C ALA A 16 25.89 12.38 -23.16
N PHE A 17 26.25 11.33 -22.41
CA PHE A 17 25.31 10.58 -21.57
C PHE A 17 25.14 11.18 -20.16
N GLY A 18 26.12 11.94 -19.65
CA GLY A 18 26.09 12.48 -18.28
C GLY A 18 25.20 13.73 -18.10
N MET A 19 25.08 14.58 -19.11
CA MET A 19 24.38 15.88 -18.95
C MET A 19 22.85 15.79 -19.06
N THR A 20 22.29 14.83 -19.79
CA THR A 20 20.82 14.63 -19.85
C THR A 20 20.29 13.88 -18.63
N TRP A 21 21.16 13.10 -17.96
CA TRP A 21 20.82 12.36 -16.76
C TRP A 21 20.77 13.25 -15.50
N ALA A 22 21.67 14.24 -15.39
CA ALA A 22 21.68 15.19 -14.28
C ALA A 22 20.41 16.06 -14.19
N VAL A 23 19.81 16.41 -15.33
CA VAL A 23 18.54 17.17 -15.36
C VAL A 23 17.35 16.28 -14.97
N PHE A 24 17.39 14.98 -15.27
CA PHE A 24 16.31 14.05 -14.94
C PHE A 24 16.36 13.58 -13.48
N VAL A 25 17.55 13.37 -12.91
CA VAL A 25 17.72 13.15 -11.46
C VAL A 25 17.24 14.38 -10.69
N ALA A 26 17.49 15.61 -11.18
CA ALA A 26 16.96 16.82 -10.55
C ALA A 26 15.42 16.90 -10.62
N SER A 27 14.76 16.46 -11.70
CA SER A 27 13.29 16.46 -11.80
C SER A 27 12.62 15.33 -11.03
N ALA A 28 13.21 14.13 -10.96
CA ALA A 28 12.72 13.02 -10.14
C ALA A 28 13.03 13.23 -8.64
N MET A 29 14.15 13.86 -8.31
CA MET A 29 14.43 14.33 -6.94
C MET A 29 13.52 15.49 -6.54
N MET A 30 13.16 16.41 -7.44
CA MET A 30 12.17 17.45 -7.12
C MET A 30 10.77 16.92 -6.85
N MET A 31 10.40 15.74 -7.37
CA MET A 31 9.13 15.08 -7.01
C MET A 31 9.20 14.29 -5.70
N SER A 32 10.38 13.82 -5.28
CA SER A 32 10.61 13.23 -3.94
C SER A 32 10.98 14.24 -2.86
N SER A 33 11.20 15.51 -3.23
CA SER A 33 11.49 16.62 -2.29
C SER A 33 10.25 17.30 -1.72
N PHE A 34 9.02 16.81 -2.01
CA PHE A 34 7.85 17.18 -1.22
C PHE A 34 7.84 16.43 0.13
N GLN A 35 8.95 16.51 0.88
CA GLN A 35 8.88 16.46 2.32
C GLN A 35 8.18 17.74 2.76
N VAL A 36 7.03 17.57 3.43
CA VAL A 36 6.32 18.64 4.13
C VAL A 36 7.25 19.24 5.19
N HIS A 37 8.04 20.24 4.81
CA HIS A 37 8.71 21.13 5.76
C HIS A 37 7.66 22.15 6.21
N GLY A 38 7.16 21.96 7.43
CA GLY A 38 6.42 22.98 8.16
C GLY A 38 7.33 24.17 8.41
N TYR A 39 7.19 25.22 7.59
CA TYR A 39 7.76 26.53 7.88
C TYR A 39 6.99 27.15 9.05
N SER A 40 7.64 27.19 10.21
CA SER A 40 7.37 28.16 11.26
C SER A 40 8.11 29.44 10.86
N GLU A 41 7.36 30.47 10.49
CA GLU A 41 7.88 31.84 10.49
C GLU A 41 7.14 32.66 11.54
N ASP A 42 7.94 33.14 12.48
CA ASP A 42 7.58 34.10 13.51
C ASP A 42 7.12 35.42 12.90
N SER A 43 6.04 35.93 13.48
CA SER A 43 5.45 37.24 13.24
C SER A 43 6.39 38.39 13.63
N GLY A 44 6.70 39.26 12.67
CA GLY A 44 7.27 40.59 12.89
C GLY A 44 6.39 41.67 12.27
N ILE A 45 5.54 42.29 13.08
CA ILE A 45 4.69 43.44 12.75
C ILE A 45 5.55 44.69 12.51
N SER A 46 5.29 45.43 11.42
CA SER A 46 5.43 46.90 11.41
C SER A 46 4.70 47.52 10.21
N SER A 47 3.75 48.38 10.54
CA SER A 47 2.86 49.17 9.70
C SER A 47 3.52 50.36 8.99
N SER A 48 3.14 50.61 7.72
CA SER A 48 2.94 51.98 7.21
C SER A 48 2.13 52.00 5.89
N SER A 49 0.93 52.57 5.94
CA SER A 49 0.09 52.96 4.79
C SER A 49 0.53 54.33 4.22
N PRO A 50 -0.14 54.90 3.19
CA PRO A 50 -0.11 54.49 1.79
C PRO A 50 0.22 55.69 0.84
N LYS A 51 0.55 55.42 -0.42
CA LYS A 51 0.39 56.43 -1.50
C LYS A 51 -0.24 55.82 -2.76
N SER A 52 -1.31 56.48 -3.15
CA SER A 52 -2.17 56.33 -4.32
C SER A 52 -1.44 56.28 -5.66
N ARG A 53 -1.95 55.47 -6.59
CA ARG A 53 -2.21 55.89 -7.97
C ARG A 53 -3.24 54.98 -8.64
N SER A 54 -4.31 55.61 -9.10
CA SER A 54 -5.40 55.11 -9.92
C SER A 54 -4.96 54.89 -11.36
N ILE A 55 -5.26 53.73 -11.94
CA ILE A 55 -5.49 53.56 -13.38
C ILE A 55 -6.67 52.58 -13.55
N GLU A 56 -7.68 53.01 -14.29
CA GLU A 56 -8.86 52.25 -14.70
C GLU A 56 -8.48 51.13 -15.68
N GLY A 57 -9.13 49.98 -15.53
CA GLY A 57 -9.02 48.85 -16.45
C GLY A 57 -10.19 47.90 -16.28
N ASN A 58 -11.11 47.96 -17.23
CA ASN A 58 -12.35 47.21 -17.34
C ASN A 58 -12.09 45.71 -17.56
N GLY A 59 -12.85 44.81 -16.91
CA GLY A 59 -13.03 43.43 -17.38
C GLY A 59 -13.02 42.31 -16.34
N GLY A 60 -14.10 41.52 -16.31
CA GLY A 60 -14.04 40.10 -15.99
C GLY A 60 -14.36 39.69 -14.55
N ARG A 61 -15.60 39.25 -14.32
CA ARG A 61 -15.96 38.33 -13.23
C ARG A 61 -15.09 37.08 -13.35
N LEU A 62 -14.22 36.85 -12.38
CA LEU A 62 -13.61 35.55 -12.09
C LEU A 62 -14.00 35.14 -10.67
N GLY A 63 -14.54 33.93 -10.57
CA GLY A 63 -14.97 33.32 -9.33
C GLY A 63 -13.84 33.28 -8.31
N SER A 64 -14.17 33.64 -7.09
CA SER A 64 -13.32 33.44 -5.92
C SER A 64 -13.05 31.94 -5.78
N SER A 65 -11.84 31.51 -6.15
CA SER A 65 -11.32 30.19 -5.81
C SER A 65 -11.05 30.21 -4.30
N ARG A 66 -11.97 29.64 -3.53
CA ARG A 66 -11.72 29.33 -2.12
C ARG A 66 -10.66 28.24 -2.08
N VAL A 67 -9.43 28.63 -1.81
CA VAL A 67 -8.39 27.73 -1.32
C VAL A 67 -8.85 27.27 0.06
N LEU A 68 -9.38 26.04 0.13
CA LEU A 68 -9.61 25.32 1.37
C LEU A 68 -8.24 24.88 1.88
N THR A 69 -7.62 25.70 2.72
CA THR A 69 -6.48 25.27 3.52
C THR A 69 -7.02 24.29 4.55
N LEU A 70 -6.90 22.99 4.27
CA LEU A 70 -7.06 21.94 5.28
C LEU A 70 -5.86 22.06 6.22
N THR A 71 -6.01 22.87 7.27
CA THR A 71 -5.06 22.82 8.38
C THR A 71 -5.24 21.46 9.05
N SER A 72 -4.14 20.73 9.21
CA SER A 72 -4.05 19.58 10.12
C SER A 72 -4.38 20.08 11.52
N ALA A 73 -5.67 20.12 11.87
CA ALA A 73 -6.09 20.36 13.23
C ALA A 73 -5.54 19.21 14.05
N SER A 74 -4.51 19.49 14.84
CA SER A 74 -4.06 18.62 15.92
C SER A 74 -5.28 18.40 16.82
N TYR A 75 -5.84 17.20 16.73
CA TYR A 75 -6.86 16.70 17.64
C TYR A 75 -6.20 16.45 19.00
N ASP A 76 -5.87 17.52 19.73
CA ASP A 76 -5.58 17.46 21.16
C ASP A 76 -6.91 17.54 21.92
N ALA A 77 -7.70 16.48 21.82
CA ALA A 77 -8.77 16.24 22.77
C ALA A 77 -8.16 15.60 24.01
N HIS A 78 -7.98 16.38 25.06
CA HIS A 78 -7.70 15.91 26.41
C HIS A 78 -8.75 14.87 26.83
N LEU A 79 -8.40 13.59 26.75
CA LEU A 79 -9.15 12.48 27.35
C LEU A 79 -8.89 12.49 28.86
N SER A 80 -9.75 13.18 29.62
CA SER A 80 -10.02 12.71 30.98
C SER A 80 -11.01 11.56 30.84
N LEU A 81 -10.56 10.32 31.09
CA LEU A 81 -11.45 9.22 31.41
C LEU A 81 -12.21 9.61 32.69
N THR A 82 -13.36 10.26 32.54
CA THR A 82 -14.30 10.38 33.64
C THR A 82 -14.71 8.96 33.99
N LYS A 83 -14.39 8.54 35.21
CA LYS A 83 -14.98 7.34 35.81
C LYS A 83 -16.49 7.53 35.81
N ASP A 84 -17.16 7.00 34.80
CA ASP A 84 -18.61 7.05 34.72
C ASP A 84 -19.22 6.41 35.97
N ASP A 85 -20.33 7.01 36.41
CA ASP A 85 -21.17 6.56 37.51
C ASP A 85 -21.58 5.09 37.27
N PRO A 86 -21.08 4.13 38.08
CA PRO A 86 -21.35 2.70 37.87
C PRO A 86 -22.83 2.35 38.04
N SER A 87 -23.67 3.26 38.56
CA SER A 87 -25.11 3.05 38.75
C SER A 87 -25.96 3.30 37.49
N LYS A 88 -25.39 3.88 36.42
CA LYS A 88 -26.06 4.11 35.13
C LYS A 88 -25.42 3.36 33.96
N SER A 89 -24.75 2.24 34.25
CA SER A 89 -24.31 1.33 33.21
C SER A 89 -25.56 0.72 32.54
N THR A 90 -26.03 1.34 31.45
CA THR A 90 -26.64 0.55 30.39
C THR A 90 -25.60 -0.49 30.03
N SER A 91 -25.83 -1.73 30.43
CA SER A 91 -24.91 -2.83 30.18
C SER A 91 -24.86 -3.04 28.67
N ILE A 92 -24.02 -2.26 27.99
CA ILE A 92 -23.73 -2.46 26.58
C ILE A 92 -23.12 -3.86 26.53
N GLN A 93 -23.94 -4.81 26.07
CA GLN A 93 -23.58 -6.21 25.95
C GLN A 93 -22.29 -6.27 25.14
N ARG A 94 -21.28 -6.87 25.75
CA ARG A 94 -19.99 -7.10 25.11
C ARG A 94 -20.20 -8.07 23.96
N ARG A 95 -19.67 -7.73 22.78
CA ARG A 95 -19.75 -8.57 21.58
C ARG A 95 -18.93 -9.85 21.76
N SER A 96 -19.27 -10.90 21.02
CA SER A 96 -18.40 -12.07 20.90
C SER A 96 -17.29 -11.81 19.88
N LEU A 97 -16.18 -12.56 19.96
CA LEU A 97 -15.04 -12.36 19.05
C LEU A 97 -15.39 -12.53 17.58
N ASP A 98 -16.31 -13.44 17.25
CA ASP A 98 -16.79 -13.69 15.88
C ASP A 98 -17.65 -12.57 15.31
N GLU A 99 -18.14 -11.65 16.15
CA GLU A 99 -18.85 -10.43 15.76
C GLU A 99 -17.92 -9.25 15.45
N ILE A 100 -16.63 -9.34 15.75
CA ILE A 100 -15.68 -8.25 15.52
C ILE A 100 -15.44 -8.08 14.02
N ARG A 101 -15.69 -6.86 13.53
CA ARG A 101 -15.41 -6.41 12.17
C ARG A 101 -14.74 -5.04 12.22
N PHE A 102 -14.24 -4.62 11.06
CA PHE A 102 -13.62 -3.31 10.88
C PHE A 102 -14.53 -2.17 11.39
N ASN A 103 -14.05 -1.42 12.38
CA ASN A 103 -14.79 -0.37 13.06
C ASN A 103 -14.19 1.04 12.97
N LYS A 104 -13.06 1.22 12.27
CA LYS A 104 -12.43 2.53 12.04
C LYS A 104 -13.03 3.31 10.86
N CYS A 105 -14.24 3.87 11.01
CA CYS A 105 -14.74 4.95 10.12
C CYS A 105 -15.16 6.18 10.94
N PRO A 106 -14.21 7.08 11.22
CA PRO A 106 -14.51 8.38 11.81
C PRO A 106 -15.56 9.12 10.97
N PRO A 107 -16.49 9.86 11.58
CA PRO A 107 -17.43 10.68 10.84
C PRO A 107 -16.71 11.87 10.19
N ALA A 108 -17.17 12.29 9.01
CA ALA A 108 -16.69 13.50 8.35
C ALA A 108 -17.24 14.77 9.03
N ASP A 109 -18.41 14.66 9.66
CA ASP A 109 -19.04 15.72 10.46
C ASP A 109 -19.05 15.31 11.95
N PRO A 110 -18.47 16.12 12.87
CA PRO A 110 -18.45 15.84 14.30
C PRO A 110 -19.83 15.58 14.92
N SER A 111 -20.93 16.07 14.34
CA SER A 111 -22.29 15.83 14.85
C SER A 111 -22.74 14.37 14.74
N PHE A 112 -22.07 13.56 13.92
CA PHE A 112 -22.29 12.11 13.85
C PHE A 112 -21.35 11.30 14.73
N HIS A 113 -20.47 11.96 15.49
CA HIS A 113 -19.53 11.30 16.38
C HIS A 113 -20.22 10.62 17.56
N THR A 114 -19.76 9.40 17.83
CA THR A 114 -19.99 8.68 19.08
C THR A 114 -18.69 7.99 19.49
N GLU A 115 -18.49 7.82 20.79
CA GLU A 115 -17.43 6.95 21.29
C GLU A 115 -17.67 5.50 20.83
N SER A 116 -16.60 4.80 20.47
CA SER A 116 -16.61 3.37 20.19
C SER A 116 -15.71 2.67 21.18
N LYS A 117 -16.19 1.54 21.70
CA LYS A 117 -15.36 0.66 22.53
C LYS A 117 -14.21 0.03 21.74
N ASP A 118 -14.43 -0.19 20.45
CA ASP A 118 -13.46 -0.85 19.57
C ASP A 118 -12.44 0.13 18.97
N TYR A 119 -12.73 1.44 19.01
CA TYR A 119 -11.90 2.46 18.37
C TYR A 119 -11.98 3.82 19.08
N VAL A 120 -10.81 4.35 19.43
CA VAL A 120 -10.61 5.71 19.94
C VAL A 120 -9.86 6.46 18.82
N PRO A 121 -10.28 7.67 18.39
CA PRO A 121 -11.12 8.64 19.10
C PRO A 121 -12.64 8.59 18.84
N GLY A 122 -13.19 7.58 18.17
CA GLY A 122 -14.64 7.40 17.98
C GLY A 122 -15.07 7.24 16.51
N VAL A 123 -16.38 7.03 16.29
CA VAL A 123 -16.95 6.52 15.04
C VAL A 123 -18.29 7.18 14.66
N HIS A 124 -18.81 6.89 13.47
CA HIS A 124 -20.10 7.41 13.00
C HIS A 124 -21.34 6.68 13.59
N LYS A 125 -22.13 7.36 14.42
CA LYS A 125 -23.26 6.77 15.18
C LYS A 125 -24.33 6.04 14.35
N GLY A 126 -24.50 6.40 13.08
CA GLY A 126 -25.54 5.84 12.20
C GLY A 126 -25.20 4.47 11.58
N ILE A 127 -23.96 4.01 11.65
CA ILE A 127 -23.53 2.75 11.01
C ILE A 127 -22.87 1.77 11.98
N TYR A 128 -22.49 2.24 13.17
CA TYR A 128 -21.70 1.47 14.13
C TYR A 128 -22.52 0.87 15.28
N PRO A 129 -22.11 -0.30 15.80
CA PRO A 129 -20.97 -1.12 15.36
C PRO A 129 -21.22 -1.78 13.98
N LEU A 130 -20.16 -2.01 13.18
CA LEU A 130 -20.26 -2.90 12.03
C LEU A 130 -20.18 -4.35 12.51
N LEU A 131 -21.09 -5.17 12.01
CA LEU A 131 -21.31 -6.56 12.40
C LEU A 131 -21.15 -7.50 11.21
N PRO A 132 -21.04 -8.83 11.42
CA PRO A 132 -20.96 -9.79 10.32
C PRO A 132 -22.10 -9.65 9.30
N VAL A 133 -23.32 -9.35 9.76
CA VAL A 133 -24.51 -9.14 8.92
C VAL A 133 -24.42 -7.91 8.02
N ASP A 134 -23.50 -7.00 8.30
CA ASP A 134 -23.24 -5.81 7.47
C ASP A 134 -22.29 -6.10 6.32
N TYR A 135 -21.84 -7.34 6.16
CA TYR A 135 -20.96 -7.78 5.10
C TYR A 135 -21.64 -8.91 4.31
N PRO A 136 -21.73 -8.83 2.97
CA PRO A 136 -21.24 -7.73 2.11
C PRO A 136 -21.95 -6.39 2.37
N LEU A 137 -21.21 -5.28 2.24
CA LEU A 137 -21.70 -3.95 2.59
C LEU A 137 -22.97 -3.57 1.81
N PRO A 138 -24.13 -3.39 2.48
CA PRO A 138 -25.36 -3.00 1.80
C PRO A 138 -25.26 -1.60 1.21
N ALA A 139 -25.91 -1.37 0.06
CA ALA A 139 -25.87 -0.09 -0.65
C ALA A 139 -26.24 1.12 0.23
N ALA A 140 -27.21 0.96 1.15
CA ALA A 140 -27.60 2.02 2.08
C ALA A 140 -26.47 2.38 3.07
N LYS A 141 -25.77 1.38 3.63
CA LYS A 141 -24.61 1.62 4.52
C LYS A 141 -23.42 2.18 3.74
N ALA A 142 -23.17 1.67 2.52
CA ALA A 142 -22.14 2.19 1.63
C ALA A 142 -22.36 3.67 1.29
N ALA A 143 -23.61 4.09 1.06
CA ALA A 143 -23.94 5.49 0.79
C ALA A 143 -23.58 6.40 1.98
N VAL A 144 -23.85 5.95 3.21
CA VAL A 144 -23.47 6.70 4.43
C VAL A 144 -21.94 6.76 4.57
N LEU A 145 -21.25 5.63 4.41
CA LEU A 145 -19.78 5.57 4.45
C LEU A 145 -19.15 6.53 3.42
N LYS A 146 -19.63 6.51 2.16
CA LYS A 146 -19.16 7.37 1.06
C LYS A 146 -19.33 8.87 1.33
N THR A 147 -20.35 9.28 2.09
CA THR A 147 -20.78 10.69 2.15
C THR A 147 -20.67 11.33 3.53
N GLN A 148 -20.63 10.54 4.60
CA GLN A 148 -20.71 11.03 5.99
C GLN A 148 -19.53 10.55 6.85
N THR A 149 -18.62 9.75 6.31
CA THR A 149 -17.45 9.25 7.02
C THR A 149 -16.16 9.56 6.28
N LEU A 150 -15.04 9.40 6.98
CA LEU A 150 -13.71 9.43 6.38
C LEU A 150 -13.30 8.05 5.83
N GLY A 151 -14.26 7.17 5.47
CA GLY A 151 -13.97 5.85 4.93
C GLY A 151 -13.25 5.93 3.59
N ASP A 152 -12.05 5.36 3.52
CA ASP A 152 -11.22 5.41 2.33
C ASP A 152 -11.77 4.51 1.22
N SER A 153 -11.97 5.09 0.03
CA SER A 153 -12.34 4.39 -1.22
C SER A 153 -13.40 3.30 -1.00
N VAL A 154 -14.56 3.70 -0.49
CA VAL A 154 -15.72 2.81 -0.30
C VAL A 154 -16.23 2.36 -1.67
N ILE A 155 -15.83 1.16 -2.11
CA ILE A 155 -16.18 0.60 -3.41
C ILE A 155 -17.14 -0.57 -3.24
N VAL A 156 -18.23 -0.57 -4.01
CA VAL A 156 -19.26 -1.63 -4.02
C VAL A 156 -19.53 -2.13 -5.44
N PRO A 157 -20.08 -3.36 -5.62
CA PRO A 157 -20.43 -3.87 -6.94
C PRO A 157 -21.28 -2.90 -7.74
N GLY A 158 -20.92 -2.69 -9.00
CA GLY A 158 -21.57 -1.73 -9.90
C GLY A 158 -20.91 -0.34 -9.95
N ASP A 159 -19.95 -0.03 -9.09
CA ASP A 159 -19.13 1.17 -9.24
C ASP A 159 -18.35 1.12 -10.57
N HIS A 160 -18.29 2.25 -11.28
CA HIS A 160 -17.84 2.32 -12.68
C HIS A 160 -16.41 1.82 -12.92
N GLN A 161 -15.51 1.93 -11.94
CA GLN A 161 -14.12 1.49 -12.04
C GLN A 161 -13.97 -0.04 -11.94
N LEU A 162 -15.03 -0.77 -11.60
CA LEU A 162 -14.99 -2.24 -11.53
C LEU A 162 -15.19 -2.91 -12.89
N PHE A 163 -15.72 -2.20 -13.88
CA PHE A 163 -16.01 -2.73 -15.22
C PHE A 163 -16.79 -4.06 -15.18
N GLY A 164 -17.75 -4.18 -14.26
CA GLY A 164 -18.58 -5.39 -14.09
C GLY A 164 -17.96 -6.48 -13.22
N ALA A 165 -16.77 -6.28 -12.64
CA ALA A 165 -16.17 -7.22 -11.70
C ALA A 165 -17.10 -7.49 -10.50
N LEU A 166 -17.25 -8.77 -10.15
CA LEU A 166 -18.05 -9.21 -9.01
C LEU A 166 -17.14 -9.74 -7.89
N PRO A 167 -17.49 -9.50 -6.61
CA PRO A 167 -16.64 -9.89 -5.49
C PRO A 167 -16.44 -11.40 -5.39
N ASP A 168 -17.51 -12.20 -5.52
CA ASP A 168 -17.44 -13.66 -5.40
C ASP A 168 -16.50 -14.30 -6.44
N GLU A 169 -16.42 -13.71 -7.63
CA GLU A 169 -15.49 -14.13 -8.68
C GLU A 169 -14.04 -14.00 -8.20
N TRP A 170 -13.67 -12.84 -7.67
CA TRP A 170 -12.30 -12.57 -7.23
C TRP A 170 -11.98 -13.25 -5.90
N LEU A 171 -12.95 -13.38 -4.99
CA LEU A 171 -12.81 -14.15 -3.75
C LEU A 171 -12.47 -15.62 -4.03
N SER A 172 -13.04 -16.22 -5.08
CA SER A 172 -12.74 -17.60 -5.45
C SER A 172 -11.31 -17.81 -5.97
N ARG A 173 -10.62 -16.74 -6.37
CA ARG A 173 -9.27 -16.77 -6.95
C ARG A 173 -8.16 -16.57 -5.92
N VAL A 174 -8.50 -16.22 -4.67
CA VAL A 174 -7.54 -15.99 -3.59
C VAL A 174 -7.98 -16.71 -2.31
N LYS A 175 -7.05 -16.96 -1.40
CA LYS A 175 -7.36 -17.57 -0.10
C LYS A 175 -8.24 -16.63 0.71
N PRO A 176 -9.40 -17.08 1.23
CA PRO A 176 -10.30 -16.22 1.98
C PRO A 176 -9.66 -15.75 3.30
N PRO A 177 -10.07 -14.59 3.83
CA PRO A 177 -9.58 -14.12 5.11
C PRO A 177 -10.04 -15.02 6.26
N THR A 178 -9.36 -14.87 7.39
CA THR A 178 -9.79 -15.45 8.67
C THR A 178 -10.20 -14.33 9.63
N TYR A 179 -11.01 -14.65 10.63
CA TYR A 179 -11.58 -13.69 11.58
C TYR A 179 -11.26 -14.11 13.02
N PRO A 180 -11.30 -13.18 13.99
CA PRO A 180 -11.20 -13.54 15.40
C PRO A 180 -12.27 -14.56 15.78
N GLN A 181 -11.88 -15.59 16.55
CA GLN A 181 -12.74 -16.70 16.96
C GLN A 181 -12.38 -17.13 18.37
N ALA A 182 -13.35 -17.69 19.10
CA ALA A 182 -13.14 -18.19 20.46
C ALA A 182 -12.24 -19.44 20.55
N ASP A 183 -11.91 -20.10 19.43
CA ASP A 183 -10.89 -21.15 19.43
C ASP A 183 -9.48 -20.53 19.48
N PRO A 184 -8.69 -20.75 20.54
CA PRO A 184 -7.32 -20.21 20.64
C PRO A 184 -6.37 -20.78 19.58
N ASN A 185 -6.73 -21.87 18.90
CA ASN A 185 -5.97 -22.45 17.80
C ASN A 185 -6.43 -21.97 16.42
N ALA A 186 -7.46 -21.10 16.34
CA ALA A 186 -7.95 -20.56 15.09
C ALA A 186 -6.80 -19.89 14.30
N PRO A 187 -6.74 -20.05 12.97
CA PRO A 187 -5.66 -19.50 12.14
C PRO A 187 -5.44 -18.00 12.34
N PHE A 188 -6.50 -17.24 12.62
CA PHE A 188 -6.44 -15.80 12.89
C PHE A 188 -5.42 -15.42 13.97
N TRP A 189 -5.32 -16.21 15.05
CA TRP A 189 -4.37 -15.90 16.13
C TRP A 189 -2.91 -16.06 15.71
N ARG A 190 -2.64 -16.92 14.73
CA ARG A 190 -1.31 -17.04 14.13
C ARG A 190 -0.95 -15.77 13.34
N GLU A 191 -1.92 -15.23 12.61
CA GLU A 191 -1.76 -13.99 11.86
C GLU A 191 -1.47 -12.82 12.79
N LEU A 192 -2.29 -12.63 13.84
CA LEU A 192 -2.08 -11.56 14.83
C LEU A 192 -0.73 -11.70 15.55
N ARG A 193 -0.34 -12.91 15.95
CA ARG A 193 0.96 -13.18 16.58
C ARG A 193 2.14 -12.76 15.69
N SER A 194 2.04 -12.93 14.37
CA SER A 194 3.08 -12.50 13.44
C SER A 194 3.23 -10.96 13.41
N VAL A 195 2.10 -10.23 13.47
CA VAL A 195 2.11 -8.76 13.53
C VAL A 195 2.68 -8.29 14.88
N ILE A 196 2.26 -8.88 16.00
CA ILE A 196 2.78 -8.58 17.34
C ILE A 196 4.30 -8.77 17.40
N ARG A 197 4.81 -9.90 16.89
CA ARG A 197 6.26 -10.15 16.81
C ARG A 197 6.97 -9.06 16.01
N SER A 198 6.41 -8.64 14.88
CA SER A 198 6.98 -7.58 14.05
C SER A 198 6.99 -6.24 14.78
N GLN A 199 5.92 -5.91 15.52
CA GLN A 199 5.87 -4.70 16.36
C GLN A 199 6.91 -4.72 17.48
N LYS A 200 7.08 -5.86 18.17
CA LYS A 200 8.10 -6.00 19.22
C LYS A 200 9.51 -5.78 18.67
N LYS A 201 9.82 -6.39 17.53
CA LYS A 201 11.11 -6.23 16.84
C LYS A 201 11.35 -4.78 16.42
N ARG A 202 10.36 -4.13 15.79
CA ARG A 202 10.45 -2.72 15.39
C ARG A 202 10.72 -1.79 16.58
N ARG A 203 9.92 -1.90 17.65
CA ARG A 203 10.05 -1.09 18.87
C ARG A 203 11.36 -1.30 19.63
N SER A 204 11.97 -2.48 19.47
CA SER A 204 13.26 -2.81 20.08
C SER A 204 14.45 -2.46 19.16
N SER A 205 14.19 -1.89 17.99
CA SER A 205 15.19 -1.60 16.96
C SER A 205 16.00 -2.84 16.56
N ASP A 206 15.35 -4.00 16.50
CA ASP A 206 15.98 -5.23 16.04
C ASP A 206 16.42 -5.11 14.56
N PRO A 207 17.47 -5.84 14.15
CA PRO A 207 17.92 -5.84 12.76
C PRO A 207 16.82 -6.30 11.78
N PRO A 208 16.60 -5.61 10.66
CA PRO A 208 15.62 -6.03 9.65
C PRO A 208 15.85 -7.44 9.10
N SER A 209 17.10 -7.90 9.09
CA SER A 209 17.49 -9.25 8.65
C SER A 209 16.85 -10.37 9.47
N ASP A 210 16.40 -10.08 10.69
CA ASP A 210 15.70 -11.03 11.55
C ASP A 210 14.31 -11.38 11.03
N LEU A 211 13.68 -10.47 10.29
CA LEU A 211 12.36 -10.67 9.73
C LEU A 211 12.42 -11.24 8.32
N SER A 212 13.23 -10.65 7.43
CA SER A 212 13.28 -11.04 6.02
C SER A 212 14.64 -10.73 5.38
N ARG A 213 14.79 -11.13 4.11
CA ARG A 213 15.74 -10.52 3.18
C ARG A 213 15.01 -9.44 2.38
N TRP A 214 15.44 -8.20 2.55
CA TRP A 214 14.90 -7.03 1.87
C TRP A 214 15.54 -6.84 0.50
N PRO A 215 14.92 -6.12 -0.44
CA PRO A 215 15.56 -5.75 -1.70
C PRO A 215 16.81 -4.89 -1.46
N ASP A 216 17.73 -4.89 -2.41
CA ASP A 216 19.00 -4.18 -2.28
C ASP A 216 18.83 -2.66 -2.17
N THR A 217 17.78 -2.12 -2.79
CA THR A 217 17.35 -0.72 -2.65
C THR A 217 17.05 -0.33 -1.21
N TRP A 218 16.78 -1.30 -0.32
CA TRP A 218 16.44 -1.08 1.09
C TRP A 218 17.54 -1.57 2.04
N SER A 219 18.74 -1.83 1.52
CA SER A 219 19.86 -2.38 2.31
C SER A 219 20.30 -1.51 3.48
N SER A 220 20.02 -0.20 3.44
CA SER A 220 20.33 0.75 4.52
C SER A 220 19.17 1.02 5.47
N PHE A 221 17.98 0.46 5.22
CA PHE A 221 16.78 0.77 6.01
C PHE A 221 16.82 0.01 7.33
N ASP A 222 16.39 0.66 8.41
CA ASP A 222 15.98 -0.03 9.63
C ASP A 222 14.47 -0.41 9.58
N LEU A 223 13.92 -0.96 10.68
CA LEU A 223 12.51 -1.36 10.72
C LEU A 223 11.52 -0.17 10.74
N GLU A 224 11.97 1.02 11.16
CA GLU A 224 11.16 2.24 11.08
C GLU A 224 11.17 2.79 9.65
N ASP A 225 12.33 2.83 8.99
CA ASP A 225 12.45 3.20 7.57
C ASP A 225 11.59 2.29 6.68
N ILE A 226 11.61 0.97 6.94
CA ILE A 226 10.77 -0.01 6.26
C ILE A 226 9.28 0.30 6.43
N ALA A 227 8.84 0.59 7.66
CA ALA A 227 7.44 0.92 7.92
C ALA A 227 7.04 2.24 7.26
N ALA A 228 7.92 3.25 7.29
CA ALA A 228 7.72 4.57 6.73
C ALA A 228 7.69 4.57 5.19
N ALA A 229 8.48 3.72 4.55
CA ALA A 229 8.55 3.61 3.09
C ALA A 229 7.19 3.36 2.43
N VAL A 230 6.29 2.69 3.15
CA VAL A 230 4.94 2.34 2.66
C VAL A 230 3.82 3.17 3.30
N ASP A 231 4.08 4.11 4.20
CA ASP A 231 3.03 4.90 4.89
C ASP A 231 2.24 5.79 3.91
N ALA A 232 2.97 6.71 3.26
CA ALA A 232 2.44 7.70 2.32
C ALA A 232 3.07 7.55 0.94
N GLU A 233 3.28 6.31 0.51
CA GLU A 233 3.88 6.00 -0.78
C GLU A 233 3.02 6.57 -1.92
N TYR A 234 3.65 7.29 -2.87
CA TYR A 234 2.99 7.53 -4.15
C TYR A 234 2.83 6.20 -4.90
N PRO A 235 1.65 5.88 -5.44
CA PRO A 235 1.40 4.60 -6.11
C PRO A 235 2.53 4.15 -7.05
N ALA A 236 3.04 2.95 -6.77
CA ALA A 236 4.10 2.27 -7.52
C ALA A 236 5.48 2.96 -7.54
N SER A 237 5.75 3.88 -6.60
CA SER A 237 7.04 4.59 -6.53
C SER A 237 8.20 3.69 -6.06
N LEU A 238 7.93 2.68 -5.24
CA LEU A 238 8.94 1.72 -4.80
C LEU A 238 9.32 0.78 -5.95
N GLN A 239 8.35 0.33 -6.75
CA GLN A 239 8.59 -0.38 -8.00
C GLN A 239 9.31 0.50 -9.03
N GLN A 240 8.95 1.79 -9.13
CA GLN A 240 9.62 2.75 -9.98
C GLN A 240 11.11 2.87 -9.61
N SER A 241 11.44 2.85 -8.31
CA SER A 241 12.83 2.93 -7.83
C SER A 241 13.66 1.73 -8.30
N LEU A 242 13.11 0.51 -8.22
CA LEU A 242 13.74 -0.69 -8.79
C LEU A 242 13.95 -0.58 -10.29
N ILE A 243 12.92 -0.15 -11.03
CA ILE A 243 12.99 0.00 -12.49
C ILE A 243 14.09 1.00 -12.86
N MET A 244 14.16 2.13 -12.16
CA MET A 244 15.20 3.15 -12.37
C MET A 244 16.61 2.60 -12.13
N GLN A 245 16.81 1.83 -11.06
CA GLN A 245 18.09 1.18 -10.80
C GLN A 245 18.44 0.19 -11.93
N THR A 246 17.48 -0.62 -12.36
CA THR A 246 17.67 -1.59 -13.44
C THR A 246 18.07 -0.92 -14.76
N PHE A 247 17.53 0.27 -15.05
CA PHE A 247 17.97 1.10 -16.18
C PHE A 247 19.38 1.66 -15.98
N ALA A 248 19.69 2.16 -14.78
CA ALA A 248 20.99 2.78 -14.46
C ALA A 248 22.13 1.78 -14.57
N ASP A 249 21.90 0.53 -14.16
CA ASP A 249 22.89 -0.55 -14.22
C ASP A 249 23.16 -1.05 -15.65
N GLY A 250 22.44 -0.51 -16.65
CA GLY A 250 22.64 -0.82 -18.08
C GLY A 250 22.15 -2.20 -18.51
N GLY A 251 21.47 -2.93 -17.62
CA GLY A 251 20.98 -4.29 -17.84
C GLY A 251 19.55 -4.40 -18.38
N PHE A 252 18.79 -3.31 -18.42
CA PHE A 252 17.39 -3.36 -18.85
C PHE A 252 17.22 -3.55 -20.36
N GLN A 253 16.53 -4.61 -20.78
CA GLN A 253 16.21 -4.85 -22.18
C GLN A 253 14.75 -5.23 -22.35
N MET A 254 14.00 -4.44 -23.10
CA MET A 254 12.66 -4.84 -23.54
C MET A 254 12.72 -6.11 -24.39
N ASP A 255 11.73 -6.98 -24.26
CA ASP A 255 11.66 -8.15 -25.12
C ASP A 255 11.11 -7.77 -26.50
N LYS A 256 12.00 -7.72 -27.48
CA LYS A 256 11.64 -7.37 -28.86
C LYS A 256 11.02 -8.54 -29.64
N SER A 257 10.94 -9.74 -29.08
CA SER A 257 10.31 -10.88 -29.77
C SER A 257 8.78 -10.89 -29.69
N ILE A 258 8.19 -10.06 -28.83
CA ILE A 258 6.74 -10.06 -28.55
C ILE A 258 6.01 -8.81 -29.07
N VAL A 259 6.75 -7.79 -29.52
CA VAL A 259 6.21 -6.57 -30.11
C VAL A 259 7.23 -5.92 -31.03
N GLU A 260 6.76 -5.32 -32.13
CA GLU A 260 7.59 -4.52 -33.02
C GLU A 260 7.87 -3.14 -32.40
N PHE A 261 9.14 -2.72 -32.45
CA PHE A 261 9.56 -1.41 -31.96
C PHE A 261 9.62 -0.39 -33.10
N ARG A 262 9.31 0.87 -32.80
CA ARG A 262 9.16 1.92 -33.81
C ARG A 262 10.47 2.32 -34.48
N SER A 263 11.59 2.08 -33.80
CA SER A 263 12.93 2.36 -34.33
C SER A 263 14.01 1.62 -33.54
N VAL A 264 15.26 1.70 -33.99
CA VAL A 264 16.43 1.18 -33.26
C VAL A 264 16.57 1.85 -31.87
N ARG A 265 16.20 3.13 -31.76
CA ARG A 265 16.23 3.91 -30.51
C ARG A 265 14.83 4.41 -30.16
N ASP A 266 14.03 3.54 -29.56
CA ASP A 266 12.63 3.81 -29.24
C ASP A 266 12.44 4.15 -27.76
N PHE A 267 12.66 5.42 -27.40
CA PHE A 267 12.44 5.93 -26.05
C PHE A 267 10.99 5.75 -25.59
N ILE A 268 10.03 5.92 -26.51
CA ILE A 268 8.60 5.84 -26.22
C ILE A 268 8.21 4.39 -25.93
N GLY A 269 8.63 3.45 -26.78
CA GLY A 269 8.38 2.02 -26.60
C GLY A 269 9.14 1.37 -25.44
N ASN A 270 10.09 2.09 -24.84
CA ASN A 270 10.91 1.62 -23.73
C ASN A 270 10.55 2.38 -22.43
N GLN A 271 11.26 3.46 -22.10
CA GLN A 271 11.11 4.16 -20.81
C GLN A 271 9.70 4.70 -20.57
N VAL A 272 9.09 5.35 -21.58
CA VAL A 272 7.76 5.96 -21.42
C VAL A 272 6.70 4.87 -21.23
N ARG A 273 6.76 3.79 -22.03
CA ARG A 273 5.87 2.64 -21.89
C ARG A 273 6.00 1.99 -20.51
N ILE A 274 7.21 1.75 -20.03
CA ILE A 274 7.43 1.13 -18.72
C ILE A 274 6.87 2.00 -17.58
N ALA A 275 7.07 3.31 -17.63
CA ALA A 275 6.48 4.23 -16.67
C ALA A 275 4.94 4.18 -16.69
N ALA A 276 4.34 4.15 -17.89
CA ALA A 276 2.88 4.05 -18.05
C ALA A 276 2.32 2.71 -17.54
N LEU A 277 3.03 1.60 -17.79
CA LEU A 277 2.63 0.28 -17.29
C LEU A 277 2.73 0.17 -15.78
N ASN A 278 3.78 0.75 -15.18
CA ASN A 278 3.97 0.72 -13.73
C ASN A 278 2.80 1.36 -12.99
N THR A 279 2.33 2.53 -13.46
CA THR A 279 1.16 3.21 -12.86
C THR A 279 -0.16 2.55 -13.22
N TRP A 280 -0.32 2.08 -14.46
CA TRP A 280 -1.52 1.35 -14.90
C TRP A 280 -1.74 0.06 -14.10
N ALA A 281 -0.67 -0.69 -13.81
CA ALA A 281 -0.76 -1.94 -13.04
C ALA A 281 -1.32 -1.70 -11.63
N PHE A 282 -0.99 -0.56 -11.02
CA PHE A 282 -1.52 -0.17 -9.72
C PHE A 282 -2.98 0.32 -9.80
N ASP A 283 -3.31 1.11 -10.82
CA ASP A 283 -4.66 1.64 -11.05
C ASP A 283 -5.68 0.51 -11.26
N VAL A 284 -5.34 -0.48 -12.09
CA VAL A 284 -6.29 -1.53 -12.47
C VAL A 284 -6.65 -2.49 -11.32
N VAL A 285 -5.77 -2.65 -10.33
CA VAL A 285 -6.01 -3.52 -9.16
C VAL A 285 -6.77 -2.81 -8.04
N ALA A 286 -6.64 -1.48 -7.96
CA ALA A 286 -7.14 -0.70 -6.83
C ALA A 286 -8.65 -0.89 -6.60
N PRO A 287 -9.53 -0.75 -7.62
CA PRO A 287 -10.97 -0.88 -7.41
C PRO A 287 -11.37 -2.27 -6.92
N ILE A 288 -10.76 -3.32 -7.46
CA ILE A 288 -11.07 -4.71 -7.09
C ILE A 288 -10.62 -4.98 -5.65
N SER A 289 -9.40 -4.56 -5.29
CA SER A 289 -8.89 -4.70 -3.91
C SER A 289 -9.80 -4.01 -2.89
N PHE A 290 -10.23 -2.77 -3.17
CA PHE A 290 -11.14 -2.02 -2.30
C PHE A 290 -12.56 -2.61 -2.25
N MET A 291 -13.09 -3.10 -3.37
CA MET A 291 -14.36 -3.83 -3.35
C MET A 291 -14.30 -5.03 -2.40
N LEU A 292 -13.23 -5.82 -2.45
CA LEU A 292 -13.05 -6.98 -1.57
C LEU A 292 -12.90 -6.59 -0.09
N LYS A 293 -12.23 -5.46 0.20
CA LYS A 293 -12.16 -4.90 1.56
C LYS A 293 -13.53 -4.64 2.14
N TRP A 294 -14.34 -3.86 1.42
CA TRP A 294 -15.68 -3.52 1.87
C TRP A 294 -16.67 -4.68 1.80
N HIS A 295 -16.37 -5.72 1.01
CA HIS A 295 -17.14 -6.95 0.99
C HIS A 295 -16.88 -7.85 2.21
N THR A 296 -15.65 -7.87 2.76
CA THR A 296 -15.24 -8.83 3.81
C THR A 296 -15.16 -8.24 5.21
N GLY A 297 -14.74 -6.97 5.36
CA GLY A 297 -14.81 -6.29 6.65
C GLY A 297 -13.82 -6.75 7.73
N VAL A 298 -12.66 -7.28 7.34
CA VAL A 298 -11.64 -7.74 8.30
C VAL A 298 -11.13 -6.59 9.18
N PRO A 299 -11.16 -6.72 10.52
CA PRO A 299 -10.67 -5.69 11.45
C PRO A 299 -9.16 -5.52 11.31
N ARG A 300 -8.66 -4.30 11.50
CA ARG A 300 -7.23 -4.00 11.45
C ARG A 300 -6.49 -4.57 12.67
N PRO A 301 -5.18 -4.84 12.57
CA PRO A 301 -4.41 -5.35 13.71
C PRO A 301 -4.48 -4.43 14.94
N GLU A 302 -4.49 -3.11 14.73
CA GLU A 302 -4.58 -2.12 15.81
C GLU A 302 -5.89 -2.22 16.61
N GLU A 303 -7.00 -2.54 15.95
CA GLU A 303 -8.32 -2.69 16.60
C GLU A 303 -8.30 -3.89 17.55
N MET A 304 -7.76 -5.02 17.09
CA MET A 304 -7.62 -6.22 17.93
C MET A 304 -6.59 -6.03 19.05
N ALA A 305 -5.46 -5.40 18.74
CA ALA A 305 -4.42 -5.11 19.71
C ALA A 305 -4.96 -4.23 20.85
N TRP A 306 -5.72 -3.19 20.52
CA TRP A 306 -6.39 -2.32 21.48
C TRP A 306 -7.40 -3.06 22.33
N LEU A 307 -8.31 -3.80 21.69
CA LEU A 307 -9.36 -4.55 22.36
C LEU A 307 -8.79 -5.56 23.38
N ILE A 308 -7.71 -6.26 23.04
CA ILE A 308 -7.06 -7.21 23.95
C ILE A 308 -6.22 -6.48 25.02
N GLY A 309 -5.39 -5.52 24.60
CA GLY A 309 -4.49 -4.80 25.50
C GLY A 309 -5.21 -3.95 26.55
N SER A 310 -6.42 -3.46 26.25
CA SER A 310 -7.29 -2.75 27.19
C SER A 310 -8.12 -3.67 28.10
N GLY A 311 -7.94 -4.99 27.99
CA GLY A 311 -8.68 -6.00 28.78
C GLY A 311 -10.13 -6.18 28.34
N GLN A 312 -10.53 -5.65 27.18
CA GLN A 312 -11.84 -5.90 26.60
C GLN A 312 -11.96 -7.27 25.97
N TYR A 313 -10.87 -8.01 25.75
CA TYR A 313 -10.84 -9.45 25.43
C TYR A 313 -9.62 -10.13 26.05
N GLY A 314 -9.80 -11.36 26.51
CA GLY A 314 -8.76 -12.15 27.15
C GLY A 314 -8.97 -13.65 26.97
N ILE A 315 -8.34 -14.43 27.86
CA ILE A 315 -8.30 -15.90 27.77
C ILE A 315 -9.69 -16.52 27.85
N ASP A 316 -10.57 -15.96 28.70
CA ASP A 316 -11.93 -16.44 28.88
C ASP A 316 -12.79 -16.31 27.60
N ASP A 317 -12.37 -15.46 26.67
CA ASP A 317 -13.03 -15.27 25.38
C ASP A 317 -12.40 -16.12 24.26
N GLY A 318 -11.29 -16.82 24.55
CA GLY A 318 -10.56 -17.64 23.58
C GLY A 318 -9.29 -17.00 23.02
N VAL A 319 -8.84 -15.86 23.55
CA VAL A 319 -7.57 -15.25 23.13
C VAL A 319 -6.40 -16.04 23.73
N PRO A 320 -5.41 -16.49 22.95
CA PRO A 320 -4.23 -17.17 23.48
C PRO A 320 -3.48 -16.32 24.52
N GLN A 321 -3.05 -16.96 25.62
CA GLN A 321 -2.36 -16.30 26.74
C GLN A 321 -1.15 -15.47 26.28
N ASP A 322 -0.34 -16.00 25.38
CA ASP A 322 0.88 -15.33 24.91
C ASP A 322 0.58 -14.04 24.13
N ILE A 323 -0.57 -13.97 23.44
CA ILE A 323 -1.05 -12.75 22.77
C ILE A 323 -1.52 -11.72 23.80
N VAL A 324 -2.25 -12.15 24.83
CA VAL A 324 -2.69 -11.27 25.92
C VAL A 324 -1.48 -10.66 26.64
N ASP A 325 -0.52 -11.50 27.04
CA ASP A 325 0.69 -11.07 27.75
C ASP A 325 1.49 -10.04 26.93
N ASP A 326 1.70 -10.33 25.64
CA ASP A 326 2.45 -9.44 24.75
C ASP A 326 1.76 -8.08 24.55
N LEU A 327 0.43 -8.06 24.39
CA LEU A 327 -0.32 -6.83 24.15
C LEU A 327 -0.51 -5.98 25.41
N VAL A 328 -0.69 -6.61 26.58
CA VAL A 328 -0.69 -5.91 27.86
C VAL A 328 0.68 -5.28 28.13
N ALA A 329 1.77 -6.00 27.84
CA ALA A 329 3.12 -5.48 28.00
C ALA A 329 3.45 -4.30 27.08
N MET A 330 2.73 -4.11 25.97
CA MET A 330 2.89 -2.94 25.09
C MET A 330 2.33 -1.65 25.70
N ASN A 331 1.49 -1.73 26.74
CA ASN A 331 0.93 -0.57 27.45
C ASN A 331 0.32 0.49 26.51
N LEU A 332 -0.52 0.03 25.58
CA LEU A 332 -1.19 0.89 24.59
C LEU A 332 -2.15 1.86 25.28
N THR A 333 -2.13 3.13 24.89
CA THR A 333 -3.06 4.16 25.41
C THR A 333 -4.22 4.44 24.45
N LYS A 334 -4.05 4.09 23.18
CA LYS A 334 -5.05 4.11 22.10
C LYS A 334 -4.69 3.08 21.03
N ALA A 335 -5.58 2.85 20.06
CA ALA A 335 -5.36 1.82 19.05
C ALA A 335 -4.14 2.11 18.16
N GLU A 336 -4.00 3.36 17.72
CA GLU A 336 -2.93 3.79 16.81
C GLU A 336 -1.53 3.58 17.41
N ASP A 337 -1.43 3.56 18.75
CA ASP A 337 -0.19 3.31 19.47
C ASP A 337 0.40 1.94 19.13
N PHE A 338 -0.38 0.99 18.62
CA PHE A 338 0.11 -0.31 18.18
C PHE A 338 0.95 -0.20 16.90
N THR A 339 0.63 0.75 16.03
CA THR A 339 1.21 0.87 14.69
C THR A 339 2.49 1.71 14.66
N ALA A 340 3.16 1.77 13.51
CA ALA A 340 4.21 2.75 13.24
C ALA A 340 3.64 4.14 12.86
N TYR A 341 2.35 4.22 12.55
CA TYR A 341 1.72 5.41 12.01
C TYR A 341 1.02 6.19 13.11
N LYS A 342 1.28 7.49 13.19
CA LYS A 342 0.71 8.34 14.26
C LYS A 342 -0.83 8.36 14.20
N GLN A 343 -1.38 8.25 13.01
CA GLN A 343 -2.81 8.19 12.68
C GLN A 343 -3.38 6.76 12.69
N GLY A 344 -2.55 5.75 12.95
CA GLY A 344 -2.91 4.35 12.83
C GLY A 344 -3.09 3.89 11.38
N SER A 345 -3.83 2.80 11.20
CA SER A 345 -4.12 2.25 9.88
C SER A 345 -5.08 3.13 9.05
N PRO A 346 -5.08 3.04 7.70
CA PRO A 346 -6.09 3.73 6.88
C PRO A 346 -7.52 3.31 7.22
N THR A 347 -8.49 4.18 6.95
CA THR A 347 -9.92 4.07 7.34
C THR A 347 -10.71 3.16 6.39
N HIS A 348 -10.14 1.99 6.10
CA HIS A 348 -10.77 0.91 5.33
C HIS A 348 -10.37 -0.47 5.89
N PRO A 349 -11.16 -1.53 5.62
CA PRO A 349 -10.86 -2.88 6.11
C PRO A 349 -9.48 -3.41 5.70
N SER A 350 -8.98 -4.37 6.50
CA SER A 350 -7.60 -4.87 6.36
C SER A 350 -7.39 -5.70 5.09
N TRP A 351 -8.29 -6.64 4.80
CA TRP A 351 -8.06 -7.66 3.77
C TRP A 351 -8.76 -7.36 2.43
N PRO A 352 -8.14 -7.63 1.27
CA PRO A 352 -6.71 -7.91 1.07
C PRO A 352 -5.91 -6.60 1.16
N ALA A 353 -4.58 -6.67 1.31
CA ALA A 353 -3.76 -5.45 1.32
C ALA A 353 -3.63 -4.86 -0.10
N MET A 354 -4.01 -3.59 -0.27
CA MET A 354 -4.01 -2.94 -1.59
C MET A 354 -2.59 -2.64 -2.07
N HIS A 355 -1.67 -2.20 -1.19
CA HIS A 355 -0.26 -2.02 -1.54
C HIS A 355 0.37 -3.32 -2.06
N SER A 356 0.03 -4.45 -1.43
CA SER A 356 0.42 -5.78 -1.88
C SER A 356 -0.19 -6.15 -3.22
N SER A 357 -1.45 -5.78 -3.47
CA SER A 357 -2.11 -6.01 -4.77
C SER A 357 -1.49 -5.19 -5.90
N GLY A 358 -1.11 -3.95 -5.62
CA GLY A 358 -0.44 -3.05 -6.58
C GLY A 358 1.01 -3.44 -6.84
N SER A 359 1.65 -4.11 -5.88
CA SER A 359 3.01 -4.63 -5.97
C SER A 359 3.05 -5.87 -6.87
N SER A 360 3.06 -5.63 -8.17
CA SER A 360 2.97 -6.66 -9.22
C SER A 360 4.07 -6.52 -10.28
N CYS A 361 5.12 -5.73 -10.00
CA CYS A 361 6.22 -5.50 -10.93
C CYS A 361 6.93 -6.78 -11.31
N SER A 362 7.13 -7.70 -10.37
CA SER A 362 7.68 -9.01 -10.62
C SER A 362 6.83 -9.82 -11.60
N PHE A 363 5.56 -9.50 -11.77
CA PHE A 363 4.67 -10.26 -12.63
C PHE A 363 4.57 -9.65 -14.04
N TRP A 364 4.32 -8.35 -14.15
CA TRP A 364 4.16 -7.69 -15.44
C TRP A 364 5.48 -7.38 -16.16
N LEU A 365 6.56 -7.08 -15.41
CA LEU A 365 7.85 -6.70 -16.00
C LEU A 365 8.49 -7.83 -16.84
N PRO A 366 8.61 -9.08 -16.37
CA PRO A 366 9.16 -10.17 -17.19
C PRO A 366 8.28 -10.53 -18.39
N ALA A 367 7.00 -10.14 -18.40
CA ALA A 367 6.14 -10.33 -19.57
C ALA A 367 6.50 -9.37 -20.72
N VAL A 368 7.11 -8.22 -20.44
CA VAL A 368 7.45 -7.19 -21.44
C VAL A 368 8.96 -6.94 -21.62
N ALA A 369 9.77 -7.42 -20.68
CA ALA A 369 11.21 -7.23 -20.65
C ALA A 369 11.94 -8.56 -20.42
N LYS A 370 13.18 -8.65 -20.92
CA LYS A 370 14.11 -9.72 -20.60
C LYS A 370 14.76 -9.41 -19.28
N MET A 371 14.59 -10.31 -18.32
CA MET A 371 15.16 -10.18 -16.98
C MET A 371 16.21 -11.27 -16.76
N THR A 372 17.30 -10.93 -16.08
CA THR A 372 18.18 -11.96 -15.50
C THR A 372 17.51 -12.58 -14.27
N PRO A 373 17.93 -13.78 -13.84
CA PRO A 373 17.46 -14.37 -12.59
C PRO A 373 17.58 -13.41 -11.39
N GLU A 374 18.66 -12.64 -11.30
CA GLU A 374 18.91 -11.68 -10.23
C GLU A 374 17.96 -10.48 -10.31
N GLN A 375 17.72 -9.92 -11.50
CA GLN A 375 16.76 -8.83 -11.67
C GLN A 375 15.34 -9.26 -11.31
N TYR A 376 14.95 -10.47 -11.70
CA TYR A 376 13.63 -11.00 -11.37
C TYR A 376 13.50 -11.31 -9.87
N CYS A 377 14.56 -11.84 -9.27
CA CYS A 377 14.65 -12.01 -7.83
C CYS A 377 14.45 -10.69 -7.07
N GLU A 378 15.12 -9.61 -7.49
CA GLU A 378 14.96 -8.29 -6.87
C GLU A 378 13.55 -7.73 -7.08
N ALA A 379 12.94 -7.95 -8.25
CA ALA A 379 11.54 -7.58 -8.45
C ALA A 379 10.58 -8.30 -7.50
N LEU A 380 10.75 -9.62 -7.32
CA LEU A 380 9.98 -10.40 -6.35
C LEU A 380 10.21 -9.90 -4.92
N ARG A 381 11.45 -9.55 -4.56
CA ARG A 381 11.79 -9.00 -3.23
C ARG A 381 11.17 -7.63 -3.00
N VAL A 382 11.13 -6.74 -3.99
CA VAL A 382 10.46 -5.44 -3.87
C VAL A 382 8.98 -5.63 -3.63
N ASP A 383 8.31 -6.46 -4.44
CA ASP A 383 6.87 -6.67 -4.27
C ASP A 383 6.53 -7.32 -2.92
N PHE A 384 7.32 -8.33 -2.50
CA PHE A 384 7.21 -8.91 -1.17
C PHE A 384 7.51 -7.92 -0.05
N ALA A 385 8.53 -7.07 -0.21
CA ALA A 385 8.92 -6.09 0.80
C ALA A 385 7.86 -5.01 0.99
N VAL A 386 7.28 -4.47 -0.08
CA VAL A 386 6.16 -3.52 0.01
C VAL A 386 4.99 -4.14 0.76
N ALA A 387 4.67 -5.40 0.47
CA ALA A 387 3.61 -6.12 1.17
C ALA A 387 3.94 -6.32 2.65
N PHE A 388 5.08 -6.94 2.96
CA PHE A 388 5.46 -7.29 4.32
C PHE A 388 5.80 -6.08 5.21
N ALA A 389 6.26 -4.97 4.62
CA ALA A 389 6.45 -3.69 5.31
C ALA A 389 5.15 -3.19 5.97
N ARG A 390 3.97 -3.51 5.41
CA ARG A 390 2.69 -3.20 6.05
C ARG A 390 2.44 -3.97 7.34
N THR A 391 3.01 -5.17 7.47
CA THR A 391 3.02 -5.93 8.73
C THR A 391 4.03 -5.36 9.72
N VAL A 392 5.21 -4.92 9.24
CA VAL A 392 6.18 -4.18 10.07
C VAL A 392 5.57 -2.88 10.61
N ALA A 393 4.77 -2.18 9.81
CA ALA A 393 4.02 -1.00 10.23
C ALA A 393 2.84 -1.30 11.16
N GLY A 394 2.41 -2.55 11.27
CA GLY A 394 1.31 -2.96 12.16
C GLY A 394 -0.08 -2.72 11.60
N VAL A 395 -0.22 -2.49 10.29
CA VAL A 395 -1.50 -2.15 9.65
C VAL A 395 -2.14 -3.28 8.86
N HIS A 396 -1.39 -4.35 8.57
CA HIS A 396 -1.87 -5.54 7.86
C HIS A 396 -1.34 -6.84 8.47
N TYR A 397 -2.16 -7.89 8.41
CA TYR A 397 -1.75 -9.26 8.72
C TYR A 397 -0.98 -9.88 7.54
N PRO A 398 -0.17 -10.93 7.78
CA PRO A 398 0.44 -11.69 6.68
C PRO A 398 -0.59 -12.23 5.68
N MET A 399 -1.74 -12.73 6.13
CA MET A 399 -2.82 -13.18 5.22
C MET A 399 -3.33 -12.08 4.27
N ASP A 400 -3.34 -10.81 4.70
CA ASP A 400 -3.76 -9.68 3.86
C ASP A 400 -2.76 -9.45 2.73
N ASN A 401 -1.47 -9.56 3.08
CA ASN A 401 -0.36 -9.31 2.19
C ASN A 401 -0.27 -10.40 1.11
N TYR A 402 -0.32 -11.67 1.51
CA TYR A 402 -0.30 -12.79 0.56
C TYR A 402 -1.52 -12.78 -0.35
N ALA A 403 -2.72 -12.56 0.20
CA ALA A 403 -3.92 -12.44 -0.61
C ALA A 403 -3.85 -11.27 -1.59
N GLY A 404 -3.28 -10.13 -1.17
CA GLY A 404 -3.05 -9.00 -2.05
C GLY A 404 -2.08 -9.32 -3.20
N LEU A 405 -0.89 -9.86 -2.91
CA LEU A 405 0.09 -10.24 -3.94
C LEU A 405 -0.49 -11.25 -4.95
N ASN A 406 -1.20 -12.27 -4.45
CA ASN A 406 -1.90 -13.26 -5.27
C ASN A 406 -3.00 -12.59 -6.12
N LEU A 407 -3.81 -11.69 -5.54
CA LEU A 407 -4.83 -10.93 -6.28
C LEU A 407 -4.23 -10.10 -7.41
N GLY A 408 -3.15 -9.36 -7.13
CA GLY A 408 -2.43 -8.55 -8.11
C GLY A 408 -1.98 -9.39 -9.31
N SER A 409 -1.37 -10.54 -9.03
CA SER A 409 -0.93 -11.49 -10.06
C SER A 409 -2.10 -11.97 -10.93
N LYS A 410 -3.22 -12.38 -10.33
CA LYS A 410 -4.43 -12.82 -11.05
C LYS A 410 -5.04 -11.71 -11.92
N ILE A 411 -5.05 -10.47 -11.44
CA ILE A 411 -5.55 -9.32 -12.21
C ILE A 411 -4.62 -9.02 -13.38
N MET A 412 -3.30 -9.12 -13.20
CA MET A 412 -2.35 -8.96 -14.30
C MET A 412 -2.56 -10.02 -15.39
N ILE A 413 -2.69 -11.30 -15.03
CA ILE A 413 -3.01 -12.38 -16.01
C ILE A 413 -4.27 -12.05 -16.81
N GLU A 414 -5.31 -11.59 -16.11
CA GLU A 414 -6.61 -11.29 -16.73
C GLU A 414 -6.52 -10.09 -17.69
N LYS A 415 -5.98 -8.96 -17.21
CA LYS A 415 -6.18 -7.65 -17.83
C LYS A 415 -4.98 -7.12 -18.63
N LEU A 416 -3.75 -7.48 -18.25
CA LEU A 416 -2.55 -6.96 -18.92
C LEU A 416 -2.46 -7.39 -20.39
N PRO A 417 -2.77 -8.65 -20.79
CA PRO A 417 -2.69 -9.06 -22.19
C PRO A 417 -3.52 -8.17 -23.12
N GLY A 418 -4.79 -7.95 -22.78
CA GLY A 418 -5.70 -7.12 -23.58
C GLY A 418 -5.25 -5.66 -23.63
N HIS A 419 -4.83 -5.11 -22.48
CA HIS A 419 -4.29 -3.75 -22.43
C HIS A 419 -3.05 -3.57 -23.32
N LEU A 420 -2.09 -4.51 -23.26
CA LEU A 420 -0.89 -4.44 -24.09
C LEU A 420 -1.19 -4.60 -25.58
N ALA A 421 -2.14 -5.45 -25.95
CA ALA A 421 -2.57 -5.62 -27.33
C ALA A 421 -3.22 -4.35 -27.87
N GLU A 422 -4.16 -3.76 -27.12
CA GLU A 422 -4.91 -2.58 -27.51
C GLU A 422 -4.01 -1.34 -27.64
N TYR A 423 -3.20 -1.04 -26.62
CA TYR A 423 -2.46 0.22 -26.55
C TYR A 423 -1.07 0.17 -27.20
N TYR A 424 -0.48 -1.01 -27.26
CA TYR A 424 0.92 -1.15 -27.68
C TYR A 424 1.15 -2.20 -28.77
N GLY A 425 0.11 -2.89 -29.24
CA GLY A 425 0.19 -3.85 -30.35
C GLY A 425 0.89 -5.17 -30.00
N TYR A 426 0.89 -5.56 -28.73
CA TYR A 426 1.43 -6.87 -28.31
C TYR A 426 0.54 -8.01 -28.79
N ASN A 427 1.12 -9.20 -28.95
CA ASN A 427 0.33 -10.41 -29.13
C ASN A 427 -0.29 -10.82 -27.77
N GLU A 428 -1.61 -10.65 -27.65
CA GLU A 428 -2.36 -10.94 -26.43
C GLU A 428 -2.10 -12.36 -25.92
N THR A 429 -2.22 -13.37 -26.78
CA THR A 429 -2.04 -14.78 -26.40
C THR A 429 -0.63 -15.04 -25.89
N ALA A 430 0.39 -14.49 -26.54
CA ALA A 430 1.79 -14.68 -26.13
C ALA A 430 2.07 -14.05 -24.77
N VAL A 431 1.55 -12.85 -24.50
CA VAL A 431 1.65 -12.22 -23.16
C VAL A 431 0.93 -13.06 -22.12
N ARG A 432 -0.30 -13.50 -22.41
CA ARG A 432 -1.10 -14.31 -21.49
C ARG A 432 -0.39 -15.60 -21.09
N SER A 433 0.12 -16.36 -22.06
CA SER A 433 0.84 -17.61 -21.78
C SER A 433 2.10 -17.39 -20.95
N ARG A 434 2.83 -16.28 -21.16
CA ARG A 434 3.99 -15.93 -20.31
C ARG A 434 3.59 -15.64 -18.88
N LEU A 435 2.55 -14.84 -18.68
CA LEU A 435 2.05 -14.52 -17.34
C LEU A 435 1.55 -15.79 -16.62
N GLU A 436 0.80 -16.65 -17.30
CA GLU A 436 0.35 -17.93 -16.75
C GLU A 436 1.51 -18.85 -16.35
N ALA A 437 2.61 -18.87 -17.12
CA ALA A 437 3.81 -19.63 -16.78
C ALA A 437 4.54 -19.11 -15.53
N LEU A 438 4.41 -17.81 -15.25
CA LEU A 438 4.98 -17.15 -14.07
C LEU A 438 4.07 -17.23 -12.84
N GLU A 439 2.89 -17.83 -12.94
CA GLU A 439 1.96 -17.93 -11.83
C GLU A 439 2.46 -18.86 -10.71
N PHE A 440 2.39 -18.38 -9.47
CA PHE A 440 2.65 -19.16 -8.26
C PHE A 440 1.86 -18.61 -7.07
N ASP A 441 1.83 -19.36 -5.97
CA ASP A 441 1.29 -18.89 -4.70
C ASP A 441 2.38 -18.17 -3.91
N TRP A 442 2.17 -16.88 -3.60
CA TRP A 442 3.11 -16.06 -2.84
C TRP A 442 3.46 -16.59 -1.45
N GLU A 443 2.64 -17.46 -0.84
CA GLU A 443 3.02 -18.16 0.41
C GLU A 443 4.22 -19.11 0.22
N THR A 444 4.56 -19.48 -1.02
CA THR A 444 5.67 -20.37 -1.35
C THR A 444 6.96 -19.65 -1.75
N PHE A 445 6.96 -18.32 -1.81
CA PHE A 445 8.15 -17.53 -2.11
C PHE A 445 9.01 -17.32 -0.85
N ASP A 446 10.29 -17.66 -0.93
CA ASP A 446 11.28 -17.37 0.09
C ASP A 446 12.21 -16.25 -0.40
N PRO A 447 12.12 -15.03 0.17
CA PRO A 447 12.96 -13.90 -0.25
C PRO A 447 14.44 -14.09 0.12
N ARG A 448 14.77 -14.95 1.09
CA ARG A 448 16.15 -15.19 1.54
C ARG A 448 16.91 -16.04 0.54
N THR A 449 16.31 -17.15 0.13
CA THR A 449 16.91 -18.08 -0.84
C THR A 449 16.54 -17.74 -2.28
N CYS A 450 15.58 -16.83 -2.48
CA CYS A 450 15.00 -16.49 -3.77
C CYS A 450 14.49 -17.71 -4.53
N THR A 451 13.60 -18.45 -3.87
CA THR A 451 12.99 -19.66 -4.39
C THR A 451 11.47 -19.59 -4.30
N ILE A 452 10.79 -20.31 -5.20
CA ILE A 452 9.33 -20.49 -5.19
C ILE A 452 9.08 -21.99 -5.03
N GLY A 453 8.54 -22.38 -3.87
CA GLY A 453 8.37 -23.80 -3.52
C GLY A 453 9.69 -24.57 -3.50
N GLY A 454 10.80 -23.91 -3.15
CA GLY A 454 12.14 -24.48 -3.15
C GLY A 454 12.85 -24.52 -4.51
N VAL A 455 12.21 -24.07 -5.58
CA VAL A 455 12.82 -23.97 -6.92
C VAL A 455 13.40 -22.57 -7.14
N PRO A 456 14.65 -22.42 -7.61
CA PRO A 456 15.23 -21.12 -7.94
C PRO A 456 14.36 -20.33 -8.93
N VAL A 457 14.19 -19.02 -8.68
CA VAL A 457 13.34 -18.18 -9.53
C VAL A 457 13.84 -18.06 -10.98
N GLY A 458 15.15 -18.21 -11.20
CA GLY A 458 15.74 -18.22 -12.54
C GLY A 458 15.23 -19.35 -13.43
N ASP A 459 14.93 -20.51 -12.85
CA ASP A 459 14.44 -21.69 -13.58
C ASP A 459 12.99 -21.51 -14.05
N ARG A 460 12.27 -20.54 -13.48
CA ARG A 460 10.90 -20.18 -13.88
C ARG A 460 10.87 -19.20 -15.04
N LEU A 461 11.87 -18.32 -15.18
CA LEU A 461 11.97 -17.37 -16.30
C LEU A 461 12.24 -18.04 -17.65
N LEU A 462 12.80 -19.25 -17.64
CA LEU A 462 13.25 -19.96 -18.84
C LEU A 462 12.16 -20.87 -19.45
N GLN A 463 11.00 -20.98 -18.79
CA GLN A 463 9.83 -21.74 -19.24
C GLN A 463 8.91 -20.84 -20.04
#